data_AF-A0A960HUY3-F1
#
_entry.id   AF-A0A960HUY3-F1
#
_cell.length_a   1.000
_cell.length_b   1.000
_cell.length_c   1.000
_cell.angle_alpha   90.00
_cell.angle_beta   90.00
_cell.angle_gamma   90.00
#
_symmetry.space_group_name_H-M   'P 1'
#
loop_
_entity.id
_entity.type
_entity.pdbx_description
1 polymer ?
#
loop_
_entity_poly.entity_id
_entity_poly.type
_entity_poly.pdbx_seq_one_letter_code
_entity_poly.pdbx_strand_id
1 'polypeptide(L)'
;EEINDAVDPWRILESSNKYTGETEAVVAEHLGPDGEAVFESTSDYVVIESFLTGGKAPRTDDSIVSRAAYKVTSTLEVAPPPFYAVVQVQQVIPQETKPGQAPPAPVADPDQPIVSVVLERVGGHQLRLPQMGMTLVMGVTTAVLCNMLHRRDKLAQAQRAAAGAS
;
A
#
# COMPACT_ATOMS: atom_id res chain seq x y z
N GLU A 1 15.37 19.40 1.84
CA GLU A 1 16.47 18.43 2.01
C GLU A 1 17.09 18.55 3.39
N GLU A 2 17.60 19.72 3.81
CA GLU A 2 18.25 19.91 5.11
C GLU A 2 17.43 19.46 6.35
N ILE A 3 16.11 19.62 6.32
CA ILE A 3 15.24 19.17 7.43
C ILE A 3 15.11 17.63 7.46
N ASN A 4 15.10 16.96 6.32
CA ASN A 4 15.02 15.50 6.26
C ASN A 4 16.33 14.83 6.69
N ASP A 5 17.48 15.50 6.47
CA ASP A 5 18.79 15.00 6.89
C ASP A 5 18.91 14.96 8.43
N ALA A 6 18.14 15.78 9.15
CA ALA A 6 18.12 15.80 10.62
C ALA A 6 17.31 14.65 11.24
N VAL A 7 16.41 14.02 10.49
CA VAL A 7 15.52 12.96 10.97
C VAL A 7 15.80 11.58 10.35
N ASP A 8 16.88 11.44 9.57
CA ASP A 8 17.27 10.15 8.97
C ASP A 8 17.35 9.02 10.03
N PRO A 9 16.73 7.84 9.81
CA PRO A 9 16.18 7.30 8.56
C PRO A 9 14.73 7.70 8.23
N TRP A 10 14.14 8.62 9.00
CA TRP A 10 12.77 9.11 8.78
C TRP A 10 12.76 10.29 7.82
N ARG A 11 11.67 10.42 7.07
CA ARG A 11 11.44 11.52 6.14
C ARG A 11 10.10 12.16 6.43
N ILE A 12 10.07 13.49 6.49
CA ILE A 12 8.83 14.23 6.70
C ILE A 12 7.95 14.06 5.46
N LEU A 13 6.68 13.77 5.71
CA LEU A 13 5.64 13.71 4.71
C LEU A 13 5.10 15.11 4.45
N GLU A 14 5.37 15.63 3.25
CA GLU A 14 4.67 16.82 2.77
C GLU A 14 3.18 16.52 2.57
N SER A 15 2.33 17.54 2.73
CA SER A 15 0.89 17.43 2.47
C SER A 15 0.55 17.03 1.02
N SER A 16 1.47 17.28 0.08
CA SER A 16 1.36 16.90 -1.33
C SER A 16 1.65 15.42 -1.60
N ASN A 17 2.21 14.70 -0.63
CA ASN A 17 2.62 13.31 -0.82
C ASN A 17 1.39 12.40 -0.92
N LYS A 18 1.42 11.46 -1.88
CA LYS A 18 0.35 10.48 -2.09
C LYS A 18 0.00 9.64 -0.85
N TYR A 19 0.91 9.52 0.11
CA TYR A 19 0.70 8.72 1.32
C TYR A 19 0.01 9.49 2.44
N THR A 20 0.01 10.84 2.41
CA THR A 20 -0.47 11.66 3.52
C THR A 20 -1.94 11.42 3.80
N GLY A 21 -2.81 11.61 2.80
CA GLY A 21 -4.25 11.41 2.97
C GLY A 21 -4.66 9.97 3.30
N GLU A 22 -3.93 8.96 2.80
CA GLU A 22 -4.16 7.55 3.17
C GLU A 22 -3.85 7.31 4.65
N THR A 23 -2.71 7.84 5.10
CA THR A 23 -2.21 7.62 6.46
C THR A 23 -3.08 8.33 7.48
N GLU A 24 -3.47 9.59 7.21
CA GLU A 24 -4.35 10.38 8.08
C GLU A 24 -5.74 9.75 8.24
N ALA A 25 -6.31 9.22 7.15
CA ALA A 25 -7.62 8.56 7.20
C ALA A 25 -7.60 7.29 8.08
N VAL A 26 -6.55 6.48 7.98
CA VAL A 26 -6.38 5.28 8.81
C VAL A 26 -6.19 5.64 10.28
N VAL A 27 -5.43 6.71 10.56
CA VAL A 27 -5.29 7.23 11.93
C VAL A 27 -6.62 7.76 12.46
N ALA A 28 -7.40 8.47 11.66
CA ALA A 28 -8.70 8.97 12.07
C ALA A 28 -9.69 7.84 12.40
N GLU A 29 -9.70 6.78 11.60
CA GLU A 29 -10.49 5.58 11.89
C GLU A 29 -10.02 4.91 13.19
N HIS A 30 -8.70 4.78 13.39
CA HIS A 30 -8.14 4.12 14.56
C HIS A 30 -8.37 4.91 15.86
N LEU A 31 -8.26 6.24 15.82
CA LEU A 31 -8.42 7.10 17.01
C LEU A 31 -9.87 7.49 17.30
N GLY A 32 -10.75 7.36 16.31
CA GLY A 32 -12.16 7.69 16.42
C GLY A 32 -12.98 6.70 17.27
N PRO A 33 -14.30 6.93 17.35
CA PRO A 33 -15.20 6.17 18.23
C PRO A 33 -15.31 4.68 17.89
N ASP A 34 -15.09 4.31 16.62
CA ASP A 34 -15.14 2.92 16.16
C ASP A 34 -13.82 2.15 16.42
N GLY A 35 -12.75 2.85 16.83
CA GLY A 35 -11.43 2.30 17.10
C GLY A 35 -11.07 2.28 18.59
N GLU A 36 -10.03 3.01 18.98
CA GLU A 36 -9.60 3.15 20.38
C GLU A 36 -10.43 4.17 21.18
N ALA A 37 -11.28 4.95 20.50
CA ALA A 37 -12.13 5.98 21.11
C ALA A 37 -11.35 6.99 21.97
N VAL A 38 -10.14 7.35 21.53
CA VAL A 38 -9.29 8.37 22.17
C VAL A 38 -9.88 9.76 21.97
N PHE A 39 -10.50 9.99 20.81
CA PHE A 39 -11.21 11.23 20.47
C PHE A 39 -12.65 10.92 20.05
N GLU A 40 -13.59 11.80 20.41
CA GLU A 40 -15.01 11.64 20.03
C GLU A 40 -15.23 11.93 18.54
N SER A 41 -14.46 12.88 18.00
CA SER A 41 -14.54 13.34 16.63
C SER A 41 -13.17 13.69 16.06
N THR A 42 -13.05 13.64 14.73
CA THR A 42 -11.86 14.12 14.00
C THR A 42 -11.63 15.63 14.13
N SER A 43 -12.60 16.37 14.70
CA SER A 43 -12.46 17.79 15.04
C SER A 43 -11.65 18.05 16.31
N ASP A 44 -11.43 17.03 17.14
CA ASP A 44 -10.91 17.20 18.50
C ASP A 44 -9.38 17.16 18.54
N TYR A 45 -8.75 16.85 17.41
CA TYR A 45 -7.31 16.84 17.25
C TYR A 45 -6.90 17.43 15.90
N VAL A 46 -5.64 17.82 15.81
CA VAL A 46 -4.99 18.28 14.58
C VAL A 46 -3.75 17.44 14.33
N VAL A 47 -3.51 17.13 13.06
CA VAL A 47 -2.27 16.45 12.62
C VAL A 47 -1.17 17.51 12.54
N ILE A 48 -0.10 17.31 13.30
CA ILE A 48 1.06 18.22 13.30
C ILE A 48 1.97 17.87 12.14
N GLU A 49 2.53 16.66 12.19
CA GLU A 49 3.52 16.16 11.26
C GLU A 49 3.31 14.68 11.02
N SER A 50 3.74 14.23 9.85
CA SER A 50 3.78 12.81 9.53
C SER A 50 5.14 12.43 8.94
N PHE A 51 5.54 11.19 9.18
CA PHE A 51 6.87 10.68 8.86
C PHE A 51 6.77 9.34 8.16
N LEU A 52 7.71 9.06 7.27
CA LEU A 52 7.90 7.74 6.66
C LEU A 52 9.29 7.20 6.90
N THR A 53 9.40 5.89 7.03
CA THR A 53 10.68 5.20 6.92
C THR A 53 10.54 3.83 6.27
N GLY A 54 11.64 3.35 5.70
CA GLY A 54 11.73 2.06 5.05
C GLY A 54 11.03 2.00 3.68
N GLY A 55 10.47 0.84 3.38
CA GLY A 55 9.86 0.56 2.08
C GLY A 55 10.85 0.32 0.94
N LYS A 56 10.31 0.14 -0.27
CA LYS A 56 11.12 -0.17 -1.47
C LYS A 56 11.87 1.07 -1.95
N ALA A 57 13.11 0.85 -2.39
CA ALA A 57 13.91 1.90 -3.00
C ALA A 57 13.16 2.53 -4.19
N PRO A 58 13.10 3.87 -4.27
CA PRO A 58 12.46 4.54 -5.37
C PRO A 58 13.22 4.25 -6.67
N ARG A 59 12.50 4.29 -7.80
CA ARG A 59 13.12 4.16 -9.11
C ARG A 59 14.07 5.34 -9.35
N THR A 60 15.30 5.05 -9.78
CA THR A 60 16.38 6.03 -9.96
C THR A 60 16.37 6.74 -11.31
N ASP A 61 15.71 6.17 -12.33
CA ASP A 61 15.70 6.67 -13.72
C ASP A 61 14.31 6.55 -14.36
N ASP A 62 13.94 7.53 -15.19
CA ASP A 62 12.63 7.57 -15.85
C ASP A 62 12.57 6.93 -17.24
N SER A 63 13.65 6.34 -17.75
CA SER A 63 13.61 5.65 -19.03
C SER A 63 12.61 4.48 -19.07
N ILE A 64 12.09 4.16 -20.25
CA ILE A 64 11.09 3.09 -20.47
C ILE A 64 11.63 1.74 -19.99
N VAL A 65 12.91 1.46 -20.28
CA VAL A 65 13.57 0.21 -19.90
C VAL A 65 13.71 0.12 -18.37
N SER A 66 14.19 1.18 -17.73
CA SER A 66 14.30 1.26 -16.26
C SER A 66 12.93 1.12 -15.59
N ARG A 67 11.87 1.70 -16.18
CA ARG A 67 10.48 1.54 -15.70
C ARG A 67 10.01 0.09 -15.77
N ALA A 68 10.22 -0.56 -16.92
CA ALA A 68 9.83 -1.95 -17.12
C ALA A 68 10.61 -2.89 -16.20
N ALA A 69 11.94 -2.70 -16.12
CA ALA A 69 12.82 -3.46 -15.24
C ALA A 69 12.41 -3.30 -13.78
N TYR A 70 12.22 -2.07 -13.30
CA TYR A 70 11.77 -1.78 -11.93
C TYR A 70 10.43 -2.47 -11.61
N LYS A 71 9.48 -2.45 -12.55
CA LYS A 71 8.19 -3.12 -12.35
C LYS A 71 8.34 -4.63 -12.19
N VAL A 72 9.21 -5.25 -12.98
CA VAL A 72 9.48 -6.70 -12.90
C VAL A 72 10.24 -7.04 -11.61
N THR A 73 11.36 -6.38 -11.34
CA THR A 73 12.20 -6.65 -10.16
C THR A 73 11.43 -6.40 -8.86
N SER A 74 10.68 -5.29 -8.78
CA SER A 74 9.83 -4.99 -7.63
C SER A 74 8.71 -6.02 -7.46
N THR A 75 8.20 -6.63 -8.53
CA THR A 75 7.16 -7.66 -8.42
C THR A 75 7.73 -9.01 -7.95
N LEU A 76 8.97 -9.31 -8.32
CA LEU A 76 9.67 -10.53 -7.91
C LEU A 76 10.27 -10.46 -6.50
N GLU A 77 10.35 -9.28 -5.91
CA GLU A 77 10.79 -9.07 -4.54
C GLU A 77 9.71 -9.57 -3.54
N VAL A 78 9.89 -10.81 -3.08
CA VAL A 78 8.93 -11.53 -2.22
C VAL A 78 8.84 -10.96 -0.82
N ALA A 79 9.94 -10.46 -0.25
CA ALA A 79 10.01 -9.93 1.12
C ALA A 79 10.69 -8.56 1.12
N PRO A 80 9.98 -7.49 0.71
CA PRO A 80 10.53 -6.15 0.79
C PRO A 80 10.72 -5.69 2.24
N PRO A 81 11.60 -4.69 2.46
CA PRO A 81 11.75 -4.06 3.77
C PRO A 81 10.41 -3.53 4.29
N PRO A 82 10.18 -3.57 5.62
CA PRO A 82 8.98 -3.01 6.22
C PRO A 82 8.89 -1.51 5.93
N PHE A 83 7.65 -1.02 5.83
CA PHE A 83 7.36 0.38 5.54
C PHE A 83 6.48 0.93 6.65
N TYR A 84 7.06 1.85 7.42
CA TYR A 84 6.40 2.47 8.56
C TYR A 84 6.01 3.90 8.22
N ALA A 85 4.84 4.29 8.71
CA ALA A 85 4.40 5.66 8.75
C ALA A 85 4.12 6.05 10.20
N VAL A 86 4.43 7.29 10.57
CA VAL A 86 4.07 7.85 11.87
C VAL A 86 3.27 9.10 11.64
N VAL A 87 2.14 9.24 12.31
CA VAL A 87 1.35 10.48 12.31
C VAL A 87 1.30 11.01 13.72
N GLN A 88 1.72 12.25 13.89
CA GLN A 88 1.64 12.96 15.15
C GLN A 88 0.36 13.78 15.20
N VAL A 89 -0.45 13.52 16.22
CA VAL A 89 -1.68 14.27 16.49
C VAL A 89 -1.58 14.96 17.84
N GLN A 90 -2.21 16.12 17.95
CA GLN A 90 -2.35 16.84 19.20
C GLN A 90 -3.78 17.34 19.34
N GLN A 91 -4.27 17.34 20.57
CA GLN A 91 -5.63 17.78 20.87
C GLN A 91 -5.82 19.25 20.52
N VAL A 92 -7.03 19.60 20.09
CA VAL A 92 -7.42 20.95 19.71
C VAL A 92 -8.04 21.67 20.90
N ILE A 93 -7.73 22.96 21.04
CA ILE A 93 -8.40 23.84 22.01
C ILE A 93 -9.88 23.95 21.62
N PRO A 94 -10.85 23.63 22.49
CA PRO A 94 -12.27 23.77 22.17
C PRO A 94 -12.61 25.20 21.77
N GLN A 95 -13.11 25.38 20.55
CA GLN A 95 -13.53 26.70 20.05
C GLN A 95 -15.05 26.74 19.86
N GLU A 96 -15.70 27.73 20.46
CA GLU A 96 -17.15 27.93 20.29
C GLU A 96 -17.47 28.37 18.86
N THR A 97 -18.28 27.57 18.17
CA THR A 97 -18.77 27.92 16.83
C THR A 97 -20.00 28.81 16.95
N LYS A 98 -19.90 30.05 16.47
CA LYS A 98 -21.05 30.96 16.44
C LYS A 98 -22.04 30.53 15.36
N PRO A 99 -23.36 30.48 15.64
CA PRO A 99 -24.37 30.13 14.64
C PRO A 99 -24.29 31.02 13.40
N GLY A 100 -24.21 30.40 12.22
CA GLY A 100 -24.15 31.11 10.93
C GLY A 100 -22.75 31.57 10.48
N GLN A 101 -21.69 31.28 11.24
CA GLN A 101 -20.30 31.47 10.82
C GLN A 101 -19.65 30.13 10.48
N ALA A 102 -18.63 30.15 9.62
CA ALA A 102 -17.80 28.98 9.40
C ALA A 102 -17.14 28.57 10.73
N PRO A 103 -17.05 27.25 11.04
CA PRO A 103 -16.26 26.78 12.16
C PRO A 103 -14.85 27.38 12.08
N PRO A 104 -14.33 27.92 13.19
CA PRO A 104 -12.99 28.46 13.20
C PRO A 104 -11.98 27.33 12.97
N ALA A 105 -10.82 27.67 12.40
CA ALA A 105 -9.79 26.69 12.13
C ALA A 105 -9.32 26.04 13.46
N PRO A 106 -9.19 24.71 13.52
CA PRO A 106 -8.67 24.02 14.70
C PRO A 106 -7.27 24.55 15.05
N VAL A 107 -7.04 24.81 16.34
CA VAL A 107 -5.74 25.25 16.86
C VAL A 107 -5.26 24.22 17.88
N ALA A 108 -4.04 23.71 17.69
CA ALA A 108 -3.42 22.75 18.58
C ALA A 108 -3.25 23.34 19.99
N ASP A 109 -3.58 22.57 21.02
CA ASP A 109 -3.34 22.92 22.41
C ASP A 109 -1.88 22.60 22.78
N PRO A 110 -1.00 23.61 23.01
CA PRO A 110 0.40 23.37 23.33
C PRO A 110 0.61 22.71 24.69
N ASP A 111 -0.39 22.74 25.58
CA ASP A 111 -0.31 22.13 26.91
C ASP A 111 -0.63 20.62 26.88
N GLN A 112 -1.18 20.11 25.78
CA GLN A 112 -1.53 18.70 25.62
C GLN A 112 -0.39 17.91 24.97
N PRO A 113 -0.21 16.62 25.35
CA PRO A 113 0.84 15.79 24.79
C PRO A 113 0.63 15.49 23.30
N ILE A 114 1.73 15.41 22.56
CA ILE A 114 1.73 14.93 21.18
C ILE A 114 1.63 13.40 21.19
N VAL A 115 0.57 12.87 20.57
CA VAL A 115 0.36 11.43 20.43
C VAL A 115 0.88 10.98 19.07
N SER A 116 1.81 10.03 19.07
CA SER A 116 2.37 9.46 17.83
C SER A 116 1.73 8.12 17.52
N VAL A 117 0.96 8.05 16.43
CA VAL A 117 0.39 6.80 15.93
C VAL A 117 1.34 6.18 14.91
N VAL A 118 1.87 4.99 15.25
CA VAL A 118 2.79 4.24 14.39
C VAL A 118 1.99 3.24 13.57
N LEU A 119 2.09 3.35 12.25
CA LEU A 119 1.43 2.49 11.28
C LEU A 119 2.46 1.62 10.58
N GLU A 120 2.20 0.31 10.55
CA GLU A 120 2.90 -0.61 9.66
C GLU A 120 2.05 -0.84 8.41
N ARG A 121 2.58 -0.51 7.24
CA ARG A 121 1.85 -0.77 6.00
C ARG A 121 1.93 -2.24 5.64
N VAL A 122 0.76 -2.88 5.51
CA VAL A 122 0.64 -4.23 4.96
C VAL A 122 1.31 -4.27 3.58
N GLY A 123 2.36 -5.08 3.46
CA GLY A 123 3.13 -5.18 2.24
C GLY A 123 2.31 -5.78 1.10
N GLY A 124 2.29 -5.13 -0.07
CA GLY A 124 1.58 -5.63 -1.25
C GLY A 124 2.01 -7.03 -1.71
N HIS A 125 3.17 -7.52 -1.28
CA HIS A 125 3.62 -8.90 -1.53
C HIS A 125 2.72 -9.94 -0.83
N GLN A 126 2.26 -9.66 0.39
CA GLN A 126 1.40 -10.57 1.16
C GLN A 126 0.06 -10.81 0.45
N LEU A 127 -0.48 -9.75 -0.16
CA LEU A 127 -1.74 -9.82 -0.93
C LEU A 127 -1.57 -10.52 -2.29
N ARG A 128 -0.39 -10.44 -2.90
CA ARG A 128 -0.12 -10.99 -4.24
C ARG A 128 0.33 -12.45 -4.21
N LEU A 129 0.96 -12.92 -3.14
CA LEU A 129 1.41 -14.30 -2.98
C LEU A 129 0.30 -15.35 -3.21
N PRO A 130 -0.90 -15.25 -2.59
CA PRO A 130 -1.95 -16.25 -2.82
C PRO A 130 -2.46 -16.22 -4.27
N GLN A 131 -2.56 -15.04 -4.88
CA GLN A 131 -2.99 -14.87 -6.27
C GLN A 131 -1.98 -15.50 -7.25
N MET A 132 -0.69 -15.23 -7.05
CA MET A 132 0.40 -15.84 -7.83
C MET A 132 0.39 -17.36 -7.73
N GLY A 133 0.18 -17.91 -6.53
CA GLY A 133 0.05 -19.35 -6.31
C GLY A 133 -1.10 -19.96 -7.11
N MET A 134 -2.27 -19.32 -7.09
CA MET A 134 -3.44 -19.77 -7.85
C MET A 134 -3.18 -19.73 -9.37
N THR A 135 -2.57 -18.66 -9.87
CA THR A 135 -2.19 -18.55 -11.29
C THR A 135 -1.25 -19.66 -11.72
N LEU A 136 -0.26 -20.00 -10.89
CA LEU A 136 0.66 -21.11 -11.17
C LEU A 136 -0.07 -22.45 -11.22
N VAL A 137 -0.94 -22.74 -10.25
CA VAL A 137 -1.71 -24.01 -10.22
C VAL A 137 -2.61 -24.13 -11.45
N MET A 138 -3.32 -23.06 -11.81
CA MET A 138 -4.20 -23.07 -12.99
C MET A 138 -3.41 -23.13 -14.30
N GLY A 139 -2.25 -22.46 -14.37
CA GLY A 139 -1.35 -22.51 -15.52
C GLY A 139 -0.80 -23.92 -15.76
N VAL A 140 -0.33 -24.59 -14.70
CA VAL A 140 0.15 -25.98 -14.77
C VAL A 140 -0.98 -26.93 -15.18
N THR A 141 -2.15 -26.80 -14.56
CA THR A 141 -3.32 -27.62 -14.89
C THR A 141 -3.69 -27.47 -16.37
N THR A 142 -3.76 -26.23 -16.85
CA THR A 142 -4.03 -25.94 -18.27
C THR A 142 -2.97 -26.55 -19.18
N ALA A 143 -1.69 -26.41 -18.85
CA ALA A 143 -0.59 -26.98 -19.65
C ALA A 143 -0.66 -28.51 -19.73
N VAL A 144 -1.01 -29.19 -18.62
CA VAL A 144 -1.21 -30.64 -18.58
C VAL A 144 -2.37 -31.04 -19.50
N LEU A 145 -3.52 -30.36 -19.41
CA LEU A 145 -4.68 -30.63 -20.25
C LEU A 145 -4.36 -30.41 -21.74
N CYS A 146 -3.68 -29.31 -22.08
CA CYS A 146 -3.24 -29.04 -23.45
C CYS A 146 -2.28 -30.13 -23.97
N ASN A 147 -1.35 -30.63 -23.15
CA ASN A 147 -0.44 -31.71 -23.54
C ASN A 147 -1.19 -33.04 -23.75
N MET A 148 -2.18 -33.34 -22.91
CA MET A 148 -3.04 -34.52 -23.09
C MET A 148 -3.84 -34.45 -24.39
N LEU A 149 -4.46 -33.30 -24.69
CA LEU A 149 -5.19 -33.07 -25.93
C LEU A 149 -4.27 -33.20 -27.15
N HIS A 150 -3.08 -32.58 -27.10
CA HIS A 150 -2.10 -32.64 -28.18
C HIS A 150 -1.65 -34.08 -28.51
N ARG A 151 -1.41 -34.89 -27.47
CA ARG A 151 -1.05 -36.31 -27.64
C ARG A 151 -2.20 -37.10 -28.27
N ARG A 152 -3.43 -36.87 -27.81
CA ARG A 152 -4.63 -37.53 -28.36
C ARG A 152 -4.82 -37.20 -29.83
N ASP A 153 -4.66 -35.93 -30.20
CA ASP A 153 -4.85 -35.49 -31.59
C ASP A 153 -3.81 -36.12 -32.53
N LYS A 154 -2.55 -36.23 -32.09
CA LYS A 154 -1.51 -36.95 -32.84
C LYS A 154 -1.85 -38.43 -33.07
N LEU A 155 -2.37 -39.13 -32.03
CA LEU A 155 -2.78 -40.52 -32.16
C LEU A 155 -3.95 -40.68 -33.14
N ALA A 156 -4.96 -39.80 -33.06
CA ALA A 156 -6.09 -39.82 -33.97
C ALA A 156 -5.69 -39.50 -35.42
N GLN A 157 -4.74 -38.59 -35.63
CA GLN A 157 -4.18 -38.31 -36.96
C GLN A 157 -3.45 -39.54 -37.53
N ALA A 158 -2.64 -40.22 -36.73
CA ALA A 158 -1.94 -41.44 -37.15
C ALA A 158 -2.93 -42.56 -37.55
N GLN A 159 -4.02 -42.75 -36.80
CA GLN A 159 -5.05 -43.73 -37.13
C GLN A 159 -5.77 -43.40 -38.44
N ARG A 160 -6.13 -42.14 -38.67
CA ARG A 160 -6.76 -41.71 -39.94
C ARG A 160 -5.81 -41.88 -41.12
N ALA A 161 -4.53 -41.56 -40.97
CA ALA A 161 -3.53 -41.76 -42.01
C ALA A 161 -3.36 -43.25 -42.35
N ALA A 162 -3.35 -44.13 -41.34
CA ALA A 162 -3.28 -45.57 -41.56
C ALA A 162 -4.53 -46.12 -42.26
N ALA A 163 -5.72 -45.67 -41.88
CA ALA A 163 -6.99 -46.11 -42.47
C ALA A 163 -7.24 -45.57 -43.89
N GLY A 164 -6.68 -44.41 -44.25
CA GLY A 164 -6.74 -43.87 -45.61
C GLY A 164 -5.69 -44.45 -46.56
N ALA A 165 -4.71 -45.18 -46.04
CA ALA A 165 -3.66 -45.84 -46.82
C ALA A 165 -3.98 -47.31 -47.17
N SER A 166 -5.08 -47.85 -46.63
CA SER A 166 -5.66 -49.17 -46.94
C SER A 166 -6.84 -49.04 -47.89
#